data_AF-A0A822CYH1-F1
#
_entry.id   AF-A0A822CYH1-F1
#
_cell.length_a   1.000
_cell.length_b   1.000
_cell.length_c   1.000
_cell.angle_alpha   90.00
_cell.angle_beta   90.00
_cell.angle_gamma   90.00
#
_symmetry.space_group_name_H-M   'P 1'
#
loop_
_entity.id
_entity.type
_entity.pdbx_description
1 polymer ?
#
loop_
_entity_poly.entity_id
_entity_poly.type
_entity_poly.pdbx_seq_one_letter_code
_entity_poly.pdbx_strand_id
1 'polypeptide(L)'
;VTMIDKDTTHIISGIRSGIHVVAILKVSLDNENEINHLLKKKCQDLTTETNFQISTSEKHLFSQLTLTNIFSNIKDLSETKTFFDLCQQLVRIKQLKTFDRPLQYILRSIQYVYPCYVKNTGKYVQLDQENMMTVKQYLFPLWFKMKQLKIFLSSEVEEVLKQYLKKQFYEVQQQIRKVQGEYSNIIKRIRYWSFEYRNGRIKVKLTPDMLIKTTELSLENKIDICIERLRTLREKAKSINDLNQQNIKYFNIEHIVFEENDIKKILQIIMKSSKEEFVFVLLIN
;
A
#
# COMPACT_ATOMS: atom_id res chain seq x y z
N VAL A 1 25.23 35.22 2.49
CA VAL A 1 23.85 35.15 2.99
C VAL A 1 22.99 35.89 2.00
N THR A 2 22.31 35.17 1.10
CA THR A 2 21.36 35.77 0.16
C THR A 2 20.23 36.37 0.98
N MET A 3 20.01 37.68 0.86
CA MET A 3 18.80 38.31 1.38
C MET A 3 17.62 37.66 0.67
N ILE A 4 16.91 36.79 1.37
CA ILE A 4 15.64 36.27 0.88
C ILE A 4 14.68 37.46 0.95
N ASP A 5 14.30 37.92 -0.23
CA ASP A 5 13.26 38.90 -0.48
C ASP A 5 12.05 38.58 0.39
N LYS A 6 11.58 39.54 1.20
CA LYS A 6 10.49 39.32 2.17
C LYS A 6 9.12 39.18 1.49
N ASP A 7 9.09 39.37 0.18
CA ASP A 7 7.95 39.16 -0.67
C ASP A 7 7.42 37.72 -0.53
N THR A 8 6.11 37.62 -0.35
CA THR A 8 5.43 36.46 0.20
C THR A 8 5.86 35.15 -0.45
N THR A 9 6.61 34.36 0.33
CA THR A 9 7.13 33.06 -0.09
C THR A 9 6.55 31.96 0.79
N HIS A 10 5.94 30.96 0.19
CA HIS A 10 5.37 29.80 0.86
C HIS A 10 6.15 28.53 0.57
N ILE A 11 6.06 27.60 1.50
CA ILE A 11 6.65 26.28 1.44
C ILE A 11 5.53 25.26 1.51
N ILE A 12 5.45 24.40 0.51
CA ILE A 12 4.66 23.18 0.55
C ILE A 12 5.60 22.06 0.92
N SER A 13 5.51 21.61 2.17
CA SER A 13 6.33 20.55 2.72
C SER A 13 5.53 19.26 2.84
N GLY A 14 6.05 18.19 2.25
CA GLY A 14 5.62 16.82 2.45
C GLY A 14 6.65 16.10 3.33
N ILE A 15 6.35 15.98 4.63
CA ILE A 15 7.11 15.13 5.55
C ILE A 15 6.12 14.31 6.36
N ARG A 16 5.49 13.32 5.73
CA ARG A 16 4.73 12.29 6.47
C ARG A 16 4.80 10.86 5.90
N SER A 17 5.54 10.59 4.82
CA SER A 17 5.93 9.24 4.38
C SER A 17 7.07 9.34 3.36
N GLY A 18 7.61 8.21 2.86
CA GLY A 18 8.87 8.12 2.09
C GLY A 18 9.01 8.95 0.81
N ILE A 19 8.05 9.83 0.50
CA ILE A 19 8.15 10.91 -0.48
C ILE A 19 8.40 12.22 0.28
N HIS A 20 9.61 12.72 0.18
CA HIS A 20 10.02 14.01 0.69
C HIS A 20 9.96 15.00 -0.46
N VAL A 21 9.11 16.03 -0.32
CA VAL A 21 8.99 17.12 -1.29
C VAL A 21 8.90 18.43 -0.53
N VAL A 22 9.72 19.40 -0.91
CA VAL A 22 9.65 20.78 -0.45
C VAL A 22 9.58 21.64 -1.69
N ALA A 23 8.41 22.23 -1.95
CA ALA A 23 8.22 23.18 -3.04
C ALA A 23 8.13 24.60 -2.48
N ILE A 24 8.93 25.50 -3.04
CA ILE A 24 8.97 26.91 -2.68
C ILE A 24 8.19 27.69 -3.73
N LEU A 25 7.18 28.44 -3.28
CA LEU A 25 6.31 29.25 -4.10
C LEU A 25 6.53 30.72 -3.76
N LYS A 26 6.79 31.56 -4.76
CA LYS A 26 6.72 33.02 -4.66
C LYS A 26 5.34 33.48 -5.11
N VAL A 27 4.71 34.33 -4.30
CA VAL A 27 3.34 34.84 -4.50
C VAL A 27 3.39 36.35 -4.68
N SER A 28 2.56 36.89 -5.59
CA SER A 28 2.36 38.35 -5.69
C SER A 28 1.58 38.88 -4.48
N LEU A 29 1.98 40.04 -3.96
CA LEU A 29 1.39 40.67 -2.77
C LEU A 29 -0.08 41.06 -2.97
N ASP A 30 -0.47 41.41 -4.19
CA ASP A 30 -1.80 41.97 -4.48
C ASP A 30 -2.96 41.02 -4.18
N ASN A 31 -2.73 39.70 -4.20
CA ASN A 31 -3.76 38.67 -3.99
C ASN A 31 -3.38 37.63 -2.91
N GLU A 32 -2.49 38.00 -1.98
CA GLU A 32 -1.92 37.05 -1.01
C GLU A 32 -2.98 36.24 -0.26
N ASN A 33 -4.03 36.89 0.26
CA ASN A 33 -5.04 36.22 1.08
C ASN A 33 -5.86 35.19 0.29
N GLU A 34 -6.24 35.54 -0.94
CA GLU A 34 -7.00 34.65 -1.82
C GLU A 34 -6.16 33.46 -2.27
N ILE A 35 -4.90 33.71 -2.65
CA ILE A 35 -3.95 32.66 -3.03
C ILE A 35 -3.65 31.74 -1.84
N ASN A 36 -3.50 32.30 -0.64
CA ASN A 36 -3.31 31.52 0.59
C ASN A 36 -4.48 30.60 0.88
N HIS A 37 -5.71 31.11 0.73
CA HIS A 37 -6.92 30.32 0.91
C HIS A 37 -6.99 29.20 -0.14
N LEU A 38 -6.69 29.53 -1.40
CA LEU A 38 -6.66 28.57 -2.51
C LEU A 38 -5.62 27.46 -2.29
N LEU A 39 -4.39 27.82 -1.91
CA LEU A 39 -3.32 26.87 -1.63
C LEU A 39 -3.67 25.94 -0.46
N LYS A 40 -4.26 26.47 0.62
CA LYS A 40 -4.72 25.66 1.76
C LYS A 40 -5.78 24.65 1.33
N LYS A 41 -6.81 25.10 0.61
CA LYS A 41 -7.85 24.23 0.05
C LYS A 41 -7.24 23.14 -0.82
N LYS A 42 -6.35 23.49 -1.75
CA LYS A 42 -5.74 22.53 -2.67
C LYS A 42 -4.78 21.56 -1.99
N CYS A 43 -4.10 21.95 -0.91
CA CYS A 43 -3.35 21.01 -0.06
C CYS A 43 -4.27 20.00 0.65
N GLN A 44 -5.48 20.42 1.04
CA GLN A 44 -6.49 19.52 1.61
C GLN A 44 -7.04 18.58 0.52
N ASP A 45 -7.40 19.09 -0.65
CA ASP A 45 -7.87 18.30 -1.81
C ASP A 45 -6.82 17.24 -2.18
N LEU A 46 -5.55 17.64 -2.25
CA LEU A 46 -4.46 16.69 -2.48
C LEU A 46 -4.38 15.61 -1.40
N THR A 47 -4.81 15.86 -0.17
CA THR A 47 -4.80 14.88 0.92
C THR A 47 -5.98 13.90 0.81
N THR A 48 -7.19 14.41 0.52
CA THR A 48 -8.46 13.66 0.58
C THR A 48 -8.91 13.07 -0.75
N GLU A 49 -8.60 13.73 -1.88
CA GLU A 49 -9.14 13.40 -3.19
C GLU A 49 -8.14 12.62 -4.07
N THR A 50 -8.67 11.76 -4.95
CA THR A 50 -7.87 11.00 -5.92
C THR A 50 -7.71 11.73 -7.26
N ASN A 51 -8.48 12.80 -7.48
CA ASN A 51 -8.48 13.59 -8.71
C ASN A 51 -8.28 15.06 -8.36
N PHE A 52 -7.14 15.63 -8.77
CA PHE A 52 -6.88 17.05 -8.58
C PHE A 52 -7.40 17.84 -9.77
N GLN A 53 -8.42 18.67 -9.54
CA GLN A 53 -9.00 19.55 -10.56
C GLN A 53 -8.83 21.02 -10.16
N ILE A 54 -8.64 21.87 -11.16
CA ILE A 54 -8.57 23.32 -11.01
C ILE A 54 -9.65 23.93 -11.91
N SER A 55 -10.53 24.75 -11.32
CA SER A 55 -11.54 25.48 -12.08
C SER A 55 -10.91 26.56 -12.97
N THR A 56 -11.66 27.05 -13.96
CA THR A 56 -11.18 28.13 -14.84
C THR A 56 -10.84 29.42 -14.08
N SER A 57 -11.59 29.73 -13.01
CA SER A 57 -11.31 30.88 -12.14
C SER A 57 -10.06 30.67 -11.27
N GLU A 58 -9.83 29.45 -10.78
CA GLU A 58 -8.65 29.12 -9.99
C GLU A 58 -7.36 29.19 -10.86
N LYS A 59 -7.42 28.86 -12.15
CA LYS A 59 -6.26 28.90 -13.07
C LYS A 59 -5.55 30.25 -13.12
N HIS A 60 -6.30 31.35 -13.12
CA HIS A 60 -5.73 32.70 -13.14
C HIS A 60 -4.93 33.00 -11.86
N LEU A 61 -5.47 32.61 -10.69
CA LEU A 61 -4.77 32.74 -9.42
C LEU A 61 -3.53 31.82 -9.37
N PHE A 62 -3.61 30.62 -9.96
CA PHE A 62 -2.47 29.72 -10.09
C PHE A 62 -1.36 30.24 -11.00
N SER A 63 -1.69 30.97 -12.08
CA SER A 63 -0.66 31.58 -12.92
C SER A 63 0.15 32.68 -12.21
N GLN A 64 -0.35 33.22 -11.11
CA GLN A 64 0.37 34.19 -10.28
C GLN A 64 1.36 33.53 -9.31
N LEU A 65 1.34 32.20 -9.20
CA LEU A 65 2.27 31.43 -8.38
C LEU A 65 3.51 31.08 -9.17
N THR A 66 4.64 31.63 -8.73
CA THR A 66 5.94 31.26 -9.28
C THR A 66 6.53 30.16 -8.44
N LEU A 67 6.71 28.97 -9.01
CA LEU A 67 7.44 27.88 -8.38
C LEU A 67 8.94 28.14 -8.55
N THR A 68 9.64 28.44 -7.45
CA THR A 68 11.05 28.82 -7.49
C THR A 68 11.97 27.62 -7.40
N ASN A 69 11.72 26.72 -6.44
CA ASN A 69 12.55 25.55 -6.20
C ASN A 69 11.70 24.36 -5.75
N ILE A 70 12.11 23.16 -6.16
CA ILE A 70 11.61 21.91 -5.61
C ILE A 70 12.78 21.06 -5.14
N PHE A 71 12.73 20.65 -3.88
CA PHE A 71 13.62 19.64 -3.33
C PHE A 71 12.81 18.36 -3.12
N SER A 72 13.16 17.30 -3.84
CA SER A 72 12.51 16.01 -3.65
C SER A 72 13.46 14.84 -3.75
N ASN A 73 13.15 13.77 -3.03
CA ASN A 73 13.78 12.47 -3.22
C ASN A 73 13.18 11.66 -4.40
N ILE A 74 12.19 12.22 -5.12
CA ILE A 74 11.68 11.69 -6.38
C ILE A 74 12.08 12.63 -7.51
N LYS A 75 12.84 12.11 -8.47
CA LYS A 75 13.39 12.87 -9.60
C LYS A 75 12.30 13.61 -10.38
N ASP A 76 11.23 12.91 -10.75
CA ASP A 76 10.12 13.48 -11.54
C ASP A 76 9.46 14.70 -10.86
N LEU A 77 9.45 14.75 -9.53
CA LEU A 77 8.89 15.89 -8.79
C LEU A 77 9.84 17.09 -8.82
N SER A 78 11.16 16.86 -8.73
CA SER A 78 12.17 17.92 -8.78
C SER A 78 12.24 18.65 -10.13
N GLU A 79 11.76 18.02 -11.20
CA GLU A 79 11.79 18.58 -12.56
C GLU A 79 10.52 19.35 -12.93
N THR A 80 9.50 19.38 -12.06
CA THR A 80 8.26 20.10 -12.32
C THR A 80 8.46 21.62 -12.30
N LYS A 81 7.83 22.31 -13.27
CA LYS A 81 8.04 23.76 -13.49
C LYS A 81 6.90 24.63 -12.98
N THR A 82 5.71 24.05 -12.82
CA THR A 82 4.55 24.76 -12.28
C THR A 82 4.01 24.03 -11.06
N PHE A 83 3.34 24.78 -10.18
CA PHE A 83 2.65 24.18 -9.04
C PHE A 83 1.54 23.21 -9.47
N PHE A 84 0.86 23.49 -10.60
CA PHE A 84 -0.14 22.60 -11.16
C PHE A 84 0.45 21.24 -11.55
N ASP A 85 1.57 21.25 -12.28
CA ASP A 85 2.25 20.02 -12.71
C ASP A 85 2.73 19.22 -11.50
N LEU A 86 3.26 19.92 -10.47
CA LEU A 86 3.64 19.30 -9.21
C LEU A 86 2.46 18.55 -8.56
N CYS A 87 1.29 19.19 -8.48
CA CYS A 87 0.08 18.57 -7.95
C CYS A 87 -0.37 17.36 -8.77
N GLN A 88 -0.35 17.46 -10.11
CA GLN A 88 -0.71 16.34 -10.99
C GLN A 88 0.24 15.15 -10.81
N GLN A 89 1.55 15.40 -10.74
CA GLN A 89 2.53 14.34 -10.50
C GLN A 89 2.35 13.70 -9.13
N LEU A 90 2.05 14.48 -8.09
CA LEU A 90 1.74 13.96 -6.76
C LEU A 90 0.49 13.06 -6.78
N VAL A 91 -0.56 13.42 -7.53
CA VAL A 91 -1.75 12.56 -7.72
C VAL A 91 -1.39 11.30 -8.49
N ARG A 92 -0.61 11.40 -9.57
CA ARG A 92 -0.16 10.24 -10.33
C ARG A 92 0.61 9.26 -9.44
N ILE A 93 1.54 9.76 -8.63
CA ILE A 93 2.31 8.92 -7.71
C ILE A 93 1.40 8.26 -6.66
N LYS A 94 0.37 8.96 -6.18
CA LYS A 94 -0.65 8.37 -5.27
C LYS A 94 -1.42 7.20 -5.88
N GLN A 95 -1.62 7.20 -7.20
CA GLN A 95 -2.32 6.15 -7.91
C GLN A 95 -1.45 4.91 -8.16
N LEU A 96 -0.12 5.05 -8.14
CA LEU A 96 0.81 3.93 -8.31
C LEU A 96 0.76 2.99 -7.10
N LYS A 97 0.46 1.70 -7.34
CA LYS A 97 0.41 0.66 -6.30
C LYS A 97 1.76 0.39 -5.61
N THR A 98 2.86 0.88 -6.18
CA THR A 98 4.24 0.63 -5.77
C THR A 98 4.77 1.66 -4.77
N PHE A 99 4.17 2.86 -4.69
CA PHE A 99 4.67 3.93 -3.83
C PHE A 99 3.83 4.10 -2.56
N ASP A 100 4.52 4.35 -1.45
CA ASP A 100 3.87 4.75 -0.21
C ASP A 100 3.26 6.14 -0.36
N ARG A 101 1.96 6.25 -0.12
CA ARG A 101 1.21 7.51 -0.29
C ARG A 101 1.69 8.58 0.71
N PRO A 102 1.89 9.84 0.28
CA PRO A 102 2.06 10.96 1.19
C PRO A 102 0.78 11.14 2.03
N LEU A 103 0.93 11.04 3.35
CA LEU A 103 -0.19 11.06 4.31
C LEU A 103 -0.76 12.45 4.55
N GLN A 104 0.01 13.52 4.26
CA GLN A 104 -0.45 14.89 4.44
C GLN A 104 0.44 15.88 3.67
N TYR A 105 -0.18 16.91 3.11
CA TYR A 105 0.49 18.09 2.56
C TYR A 105 0.35 19.25 3.54
N ILE A 106 1.46 19.94 3.82
CA ILE A 106 1.48 21.05 4.78
C ILE A 106 1.98 22.30 4.04
N LEU A 107 1.13 23.33 4.02
CA LEU A 107 1.51 24.67 3.58
C LEU A 107 2.01 25.49 4.78
N ARG A 108 3.19 26.09 4.66
CA ARG A 108 3.80 26.99 5.64
C ARG A 108 4.31 28.26 4.95
N SER A 109 4.32 29.40 5.63
CA SER A 109 5.14 30.53 5.19
C SER A 109 6.62 30.18 5.32
N ILE A 110 7.48 30.73 4.45
CA ILE A 110 8.94 30.59 4.59
C ILE A 110 9.43 31.09 5.96
N GLN A 111 8.70 32.04 6.58
CA GLN A 111 8.95 32.53 7.95
C GLN A 111 9.01 31.39 8.97
N TYR A 112 8.31 30.27 8.73
CA TYR A 112 8.35 29.08 9.58
C TYR A 112 9.73 28.42 9.67
N VAL A 113 10.60 28.62 8.67
CA VAL A 113 11.97 28.08 8.63
C VAL A 113 12.96 29.01 9.34
N TYR A 114 12.56 30.23 9.71
CA TYR A 114 13.45 31.17 10.38
C TYR A 114 13.62 30.80 11.87
N PRO A 115 14.85 30.82 12.40
CA PRO A 115 15.17 30.38 13.78
C PRO A 115 14.35 31.07 14.88
N CYS A 116 13.90 32.31 14.67
CA CYS A 116 13.12 33.07 15.63
C CYS A 116 11.67 32.55 15.82
N TYR A 117 11.09 31.86 14.83
CA TYR A 117 9.78 31.22 14.92
C TYR A 117 9.86 29.75 15.37
N VAL A 118 11.07 29.20 15.48
CA VAL A 118 11.40 27.81 15.83
C VAL A 118 11.33 27.55 17.35
N LYS A 119 10.48 28.28 18.09
CA LYS A 119 10.29 28.00 19.53
C LYS A 119 9.62 26.64 19.82
N ASN A 120 8.99 26.02 18.80
CA ASN A 120 8.25 24.76 18.95
C ASN A 120 8.35 23.78 17.76
N THR A 121 9.30 23.95 16.83
CA THR A 121 9.42 22.94 15.77
C THR A 121 10.09 21.70 16.33
N GLY A 122 9.37 20.57 16.29
CA GLY A 122 9.93 19.27 16.60
C GLY A 122 11.27 19.13 15.90
N LYS A 123 12.35 18.98 16.67
CA LYS A 123 13.67 18.68 16.11
C LYS A 123 13.50 17.31 15.47
N TYR A 124 13.55 17.24 14.13
CA TYR A 124 13.57 15.97 13.41
C TYR A 124 14.86 15.23 13.76
N VAL A 125 14.86 14.54 14.90
CA VAL A 125 15.96 13.72 15.34
C VAL A 125 15.96 12.42 14.55
N GLN A 126 17.14 11.88 14.29
CA GLN A 126 17.26 10.53 13.77
C GLN A 126 16.71 9.56 14.82
N LEU A 127 16.07 8.47 14.37
CA LEU A 127 15.80 7.35 15.28
C LEU A 127 17.14 6.84 15.79
N ASP A 128 17.30 6.77 17.11
CA ASP A 128 18.48 6.13 17.69
C ASP A 128 18.57 4.65 17.25
N GLN A 129 19.76 4.07 17.39
CA GLN A 129 20.01 2.69 16.92
C GLN A 129 19.07 1.69 17.58
N GLU A 130 18.73 1.89 18.85
CA GLU A 130 17.88 0.98 19.61
C GLU A 130 16.44 0.97 19.06
N ASN A 131 15.84 2.14 18.89
CA ASN A 131 14.51 2.29 18.30
C ASN A 131 14.48 1.79 16.85
N MET A 132 15.55 2.03 16.08
CA MET A 132 15.68 1.47 14.74
C MET A 132 15.73 -0.06 14.77
N MET A 133 16.47 -0.65 15.72
CA MET A 133 16.54 -2.10 15.90
C MET A 133 15.19 -2.69 16.30
N THR A 134 14.46 -2.06 17.22
CA THR A 134 13.10 -2.49 17.57
C THR A 134 12.19 -2.49 16.35
N VAL A 135 12.15 -1.39 15.59
CA VAL A 135 11.34 -1.34 14.36
C VAL A 135 11.75 -2.43 13.37
N LYS A 136 13.05 -2.65 13.15
CA LYS A 136 13.54 -3.69 12.24
C LYS A 136 13.15 -5.09 12.69
N GLN A 137 13.32 -5.41 13.98
CA GLN A 137 13.02 -6.72 14.55
C GLN A 137 11.57 -7.12 14.34
N TYR A 138 10.63 -6.18 14.40
CA TYR A 138 9.21 -6.46 14.15
C TYR A 138 8.83 -6.39 12.67
N LEU A 139 9.38 -5.42 11.94
CA LEU A 139 9.00 -5.18 10.55
C LEU A 139 9.55 -6.25 9.60
N PHE A 140 10.80 -6.66 9.78
CA PHE A 140 11.49 -7.54 8.82
C PHE A 140 10.90 -8.94 8.73
N PRO A 141 10.60 -9.65 9.83
CA PRO A 141 9.96 -10.96 9.75
C PRO A 141 8.61 -10.89 9.03
N LEU A 142 7.77 -9.93 9.40
CA LEU A 142 6.46 -9.72 8.78
C LEU A 142 6.60 -9.37 7.29
N TRP A 143 7.51 -8.47 6.94
CA TRP A 143 7.76 -8.09 5.55
C TRP A 143 8.19 -9.29 4.71
N PHE A 144 9.10 -10.13 5.23
CA PHE A 144 9.58 -11.31 4.51
C PHE A 144 8.44 -12.31 4.26
N LYS A 145 7.64 -12.62 5.28
CA LYS A 145 6.50 -13.54 5.14
C LYS A 145 5.40 -12.99 4.22
N MET A 146 5.11 -11.69 4.31
CA MET A 146 4.19 -11.04 3.38
C MET A 146 4.69 -11.06 1.93
N LYS A 147 6.01 -10.94 1.72
CA LYS A 147 6.61 -11.07 0.39
C LYS A 147 6.45 -12.48 -0.17
N GLN A 148 6.60 -13.52 0.67
CA GLN A 148 6.33 -14.90 0.26
C GLN A 148 4.89 -15.09 -0.20
N LEU A 149 3.90 -14.63 0.57
CA LEU A 149 2.48 -14.68 0.18
C LEU A 149 2.23 -14.03 -1.19
N LYS A 150 2.87 -12.88 -1.46
CA LYS A 150 2.73 -12.17 -2.74
C LYS A 150 3.29 -12.97 -3.93
N ILE A 151 4.45 -13.63 -3.75
CA ILE A 151 5.08 -14.46 -4.79
C ILE A 151 4.19 -15.66 -5.13
N PHE A 152 3.57 -16.28 -4.13
CA PHE A 152 2.66 -17.41 -4.35
C PHE A 152 1.45 -17.03 -5.21
N LEU A 153 0.85 -15.86 -4.94
CA LEU A 153 -0.32 -15.38 -5.68
C LEU A 153 -0.01 -14.99 -7.14
N SER A 154 1.25 -14.81 -7.51
CA SER A 154 1.65 -14.47 -8.88
C SER A 154 2.08 -15.67 -9.73
N SER A 155 1.84 -16.91 -9.27
CA SER A 155 2.29 -18.13 -9.95
C SER A 155 1.20 -18.78 -10.81
N GLU A 156 1.59 -19.47 -11.89
CA GLU A 156 0.73 -20.20 -12.84
C GLU A 156 -0.21 -21.24 -12.18
N VAL A 157 0.12 -21.64 -10.94
CA VAL A 157 -0.72 -22.47 -10.06
C VAL A 157 -2.13 -21.88 -9.88
N GLU A 158 -2.27 -20.56 -10.04
CA GLU A 158 -3.55 -19.86 -9.93
C GLU A 158 -4.63 -20.37 -10.90
N GLU A 159 -4.27 -20.80 -12.11
CA GLU A 159 -5.26 -21.25 -13.10
C GLU A 159 -5.88 -22.59 -12.73
N VAL A 160 -5.05 -23.57 -12.37
CA VAL A 160 -5.50 -24.91 -11.93
C VAL A 160 -6.36 -24.80 -10.67
N LEU A 161 -5.96 -23.93 -9.74
CA LEU A 161 -6.72 -23.69 -8.51
C LEU A 161 -8.08 -23.04 -8.80
N LYS A 162 -8.16 -22.07 -9.73
CA LYS A 162 -9.42 -21.43 -10.11
C LYS A 162 -10.38 -22.39 -10.80
N GLN A 163 -9.86 -23.36 -11.56
CA GLN A 163 -10.67 -24.32 -12.30
C GLN A 163 -11.22 -25.44 -11.41
N TYR A 164 -10.38 -26.04 -10.57
CA TYR A 164 -10.72 -27.28 -9.87
C TYR A 164 -10.94 -27.11 -8.35
N LEU A 165 -10.36 -26.07 -7.74
CA LEU A 165 -10.36 -25.82 -6.28
C LEU A 165 -10.84 -24.40 -5.96
N LYS A 166 -11.82 -23.90 -6.72
CA LYS A 166 -12.27 -22.50 -6.71
C LYS A 166 -12.68 -22.00 -5.33
N LYS A 167 -13.44 -22.81 -4.59
CA LYS A 167 -13.96 -22.45 -3.26
C LYS A 167 -12.80 -22.34 -2.25
N GLN A 168 -11.95 -23.36 -2.17
CA GLN A 168 -10.80 -23.39 -1.27
C GLN A 168 -9.83 -22.25 -1.59
N PHE A 169 -9.58 -21.99 -2.88
CA PHE A 169 -8.75 -20.88 -3.30
C PHE A 169 -9.34 -19.53 -2.91
N TYR A 170 -10.64 -19.33 -3.11
CA TYR A 170 -11.33 -18.10 -2.72
C TYR A 170 -11.29 -17.85 -1.21
N GLU A 171 -11.49 -18.89 -0.40
CA GLU A 171 -11.39 -18.81 1.07
C GLU A 171 -10.00 -18.35 1.51
N VAL A 172 -8.94 -18.94 0.93
CA VAL A 172 -7.56 -18.56 1.20
C VAL A 172 -7.28 -17.12 0.73
N GLN A 173 -7.78 -16.71 -0.44
CA GLN A 173 -7.65 -15.33 -0.91
C GLN A 173 -8.31 -14.33 0.05
N GLN A 174 -9.49 -14.64 0.60
CA GLN A 174 -10.16 -13.79 1.57
C GLN A 174 -9.37 -13.66 2.87
N GLN A 175 -8.76 -14.75 3.34
CA GLN A 175 -7.87 -14.71 4.51
C GLN A 175 -6.63 -13.85 4.25
N ILE A 176 -5.99 -13.99 3.08
CA ILE A 176 -4.84 -13.17 2.70
C ILE A 176 -5.20 -11.69 2.64
N ARG A 177 -6.37 -11.33 2.10
CA ARG A 177 -6.85 -9.92 2.09
C ARG A 177 -7.00 -9.36 3.50
N LYS A 178 -7.54 -10.14 4.45
CA LYS A 178 -7.64 -9.73 5.86
C LYS A 178 -6.25 -9.50 6.46
N VAL A 179 -5.33 -10.45 6.27
CA VAL A 179 -3.93 -10.36 6.71
C VAL A 179 -3.22 -9.13 6.12
N GLN A 180 -3.41 -8.83 4.84
CA GLN A 180 -2.87 -7.64 4.19
C GLN A 180 -3.40 -6.33 4.81
N GLY A 181 -4.68 -6.29 5.17
CA GLY A 181 -5.29 -5.17 5.87
C GLY A 181 -4.69 -4.94 7.25
N GLU A 182 -4.56 -6.02 8.04
CA GLU A 182 -3.91 -6.00 9.35
C GLU A 182 -2.44 -5.55 9.26
N TYR A 183 -1.67 -6.14 8.34
CA TYR A 183 -0.29 -5.73 8.08
C TYR A 183 -0.19 -4.23 7.73
N SER A 184 -1.07 -3.73 6.86
CA SER A 184 -1.09 -2.31 6.47
C SER A 184 -1.35 -1.39 7.67
N ASN A 185 -2.16 -1.82 8.64
CA ASN A 185 -2.42 -1.05 9.86
C ASN A 185 -1.19 -0.99 10.76
N ILE A 186 -0.47 -2.11 10.92
CA ILE A 186 0.81 -2.16 11.66
C ILE A 186 1.81 -1.19 11.01
N ILE A 187 1.95 -1.21 9.69
CA ILE A 187 2.84 -0.29 8.97
C ILE A 187 2.47 1.17 9.23
N LYS A 188 1.19 1.52 9.16
CA LYS A 188 0.72 2.89 9.47
C LYS A 188 1.07 3.29 10.90
N ARG A 189 0.94 2.37 11.85
CA ARG A 189 1.21 2.61 13.27
C ARG A 189 2.70 2.77 13.56
N ILE A 190 3.55 1.91 13.01
CA ILE A 190 5.02 2.04 13.07
C ILE A 190 5.44 3.41 12.51
N ARG A 191 4.88 3.81 11.37
CA ARG A 191 5.14 5.13 10.77
C ARG A 191 4.73 6.27 11.68
N TYR A 192 3.54 6.19 12.26
CA TYR A 192 3.04 7.19 13.19
C TYR A 192 3.98 7.37 14.39
N TRP A 193 4.33 6.28 15.08
CA TRP A 193 5.18 6.37 16.27
C TRP A 193 6.62 6.77 15.95
N SER A 194 7.16 6.29 14.82
CA SER A 194 8.45 6.77 14.31
C SER A 194 8.43 8.27 14.05
N PHE A 195 7.33 8.80 13.51
CA PHE A 195 7.18 10.24 13.28
C PHE A 195 7.06 11.02 14.60
N GLU A 196 6.26 10.57 15.55
CA GLU A 196 6.11 11.27 16.84
C GLU A 196 7.42 11.28 17.65
N TYR A 197 8.17 10.17 17.64
CA TYR A 197 9.52 10.13 18.19
C TYR A 197 10.45 11.11 17.49
N ARG A 198 10.51 11.05 16.15
CA ARG A 198 11.40 11.92 15.36
C ARG A 198 11.07 13.39 15.53
N ASN A 199 9.81 13.76 15.80
CA ASN A 199 9.47 15.16 16.12
C ASN A 199 9.78 15.57 17.56
N GLY A 200 10.42 14.72 18.36
CA GLY A 200 10.73 14.99 19.77
C GLY A 200 9.49 15.10 20.66
N ARG A 201 8.31 14.69 20.17
CA ARG A 201 7.07 14.66 20.96
C ARG A 201 7.04 13.49 21.93
N ILE A 202 7.78 12.44 21.60
CA ILE A 202 7.98 11.27 22.45
C ILE A 202 9.46 11.17 22.75
N LYS A 203 9.80 11.16 24.04
CA LYS A 203 11.17 11.01 24.53
C LYS A 203 11.46 9.59 25.04
N VAL A 204 10.44 8.75 25.11
CA VAL A 204 10.55 7.35 25.53
C VAL A 204 10.84 6.45 24.34
N LYS A 205 11.46 5.29 24.63
CA LYS A 205 11.76 4.25 23.65
C LYS A 205 10.46 3.70 23.06
N LEU A 206 10.49 3.40 21.76
CA LEU A 206 9.43 2.69 21.07
C LEU A 206 9.37 1.27 21.62
N THR A 207 8.24 0.91 22.23
CA THR A 207 8.03 -0.45 22.73
C THR A 207 7.23 -1.29 21.72
N PRO A 208 7.34 -2.62 21.78
CA PRO A 208 6.52 -3.52 20.97
C PRO A 208 5.03 -3.18 21.05
N ASP A 209 4.50 -2.91 22.24
CA ASP A 209 3.08 -2.60 22.47
C ASP A 209 2.64 -1.26 21.84
N MET A 210 3.57 -0.31 21.70
CA MET A 210 3.30 0.92 20.97
C MET A 210 3.17 0.63 19.49
N LEU A 211 4.08 -0.19 18.94
CA LEU A 211 4.14 -0.52 17.51
C LEU A 211 3.01 -1.48 17.09
N ILE A 212 2.64 -2.41 17.97
CA ILE A 212 1.75 -3.55 17.74
C ILE A 212 0.78 -3.65 18.91
N LYS A 213 -0.53 -3.74 18.67
CA LYS A 213 -1.51 -4.03 19.75
C LYS A 213 -1.34 -5.49 20.17
N THR A 214 -1.55 -5.82 21.44
CA THR A 214 -1.41 -7.20 21.97
C THR A 214 -2.27 -8.24 21.23
N THR A 215 -3.33 -7.83 20.53
CA THR A 215 -4.16 -8.68 19.64
C THR A 215 -3.52 -8.98 18.26
N GLU A 216 -2.54 -8.18 17.85
CA GLU A 216 -1.82 -8.26 16.56
C GLU A 216 -0.58 -9.18 16.63
N LEU A 217 -0.18 -9.64 17.84
CA LEU A 217 0.79 -10.75 18.03
C LEU A 217 0.36 -12.06 17.35
N SER A 218 -0.89 -12.12 16.86
CA SER A 218 -1.42 -13.24 16.06
C SER A 218 -1.16 -13.12 14.55
N LEU A 219 -0.67 -11.99 14.03
CA LEU A 219 -0.57 -11.78 12.58
C LEU A 219 0.45 -12.71 11.93
N GLU A 220 1.58 -12.95 12.59
CA GLU A 220 2.59 -13.89 12.08
C GLU A 220 2.01 -15.30 11.92
N ASN A 221 1.32 -15.80 12.94
CA ASN A 221 0.62 -17.09 12.87
C ASN A 221 -0.46 -17.11 11.78
N LYS A 222 -1.22 -16.02 11.60
CA LYS A 222 -2.20 -15.92 10.51
C LYS A 222 -1.54 -15.98 9.13
N ILE A 223 -0.38 -15.35 8.97
CA ILE A 223 0.41 -15.41 7.74
C ILE A 223 0.88 -16.84 7.50
N ASP A 224 1.44 -17.50 8.51
CA ASP A 224 1.93 -18.88 8.41
C ASP A 224 0.80 -19.85 8.05
N ILE A 225 -0.37 -19.71 8.65
CA ILE A 225 -1.57 -20.49 8.28
C ILE A 225 -1.94 -20.27 6.81
N CYS A 226 -1.87 -19.03 6.31
CA CYS A 226 -2.13 -18.74 4.90
C CYS A 226 -1.08 -19.38 3.99
N ILE A 227 0.20 -19.36 4.39
CA ILE A 227 1.31 -19.97 3.65
C ILE A 227 1.11 -21.49 3.57
N GLU A 228 0.82 -22.16 4.68
CA GLU A 228 0.60 -23.61 4.70
C GLU A 228 -0.61 -24.00 3.85
N ARG A 229 -1.73 -23.28 3.98
CA ARG A 229 -2.93 -23.53 3.13
C ARG A 229 -2.62 -23.36 1.64
N LEU A 230 -1.84 -22.36 1.28
CA LEU A 230 -1.40 -22.18 -0.11
C LEU A 230 -0.47 -23.31 -0.58
N ARG A 231 0.42 -23.79 0.29
CA ARG A 231 1.30 -24.94 -0.03
C ARG A 231 0.46 -26.20 -0.29
N THR A 232 -0.48 -26.52 0.59
CA THR A 232 -1.40 -27.65 0.40
C THR A 232 -2.20 -27.52 -0.89
N LEU A 233 -2.72 -26.34 -1.21
CA LEU A 233 -3.43 -26.10 -2.47
C LEU A 233 -2.51 -26.32 -3.68
N ARG A 234 -1.27 -25.86 -3.61
CA ARG A 234 -0.29 -26.04 -4.68
C ARG A 234 0.06 -27.51 -4.90
N GLU A 235 0.22 -28.28 -3.84
CA GLU A 235 0.43 -29.73 -3.93
C GLU A 235 -0.77 -30.42 -4.60
N LYS A 236 -1.99 -30.06 -4.19
CA LYS A 236 -3.21 -30.58 -4.85
C LYS A 236 -3.27 -30.19 -6.33
N ALA A 237 -2.96 -28.95 -6.68
CA ALA A 237 -2.92 -28.48 -8.07
C ALA A 237 -1.87 -29.25 -8.90
N LYS A 238 -0.70 -29.51 -8.31
CA LYS A 238 0.33 -30.32 -8.96
C LYS A 238 -0.18 -31.75 -9.23
N SER A 239 -0.78 -32.40 -8.24
CA SER A 239 -1.36 -33.73 -8.42
C SER A 239 -2.44 -33.76 -9.50
N ILE A 240 -3.29 -32.72 -9.59
CA ILE A 240 -4.31 -32.60 -10.64
C ILE A 240 -3.65 -32.51 -12.03
N ASN A 241 -2.60 -31.72 -12.17
CA ASN A 241 -1.85 -31.63 -13.42
C ASN A 241 -1.18 -32.95 -13.79
N ASP A 242 -0.55 -33.62 -12.82
CA ASP A 242 0.10 -34.92 -13.04
C ASP A 242 -0.92 -35.98 -13.50
N LEU A 243 -2.14 -35.98 -12.93
CA LEU A 243 -3.25 -36.84 -13.39
C LEU A 243 -3.68 -36.50 -14.82
N ASN A 244 -3.88 -35.22 -15.13
CA ASN A 244 -4.28 -34.78 -16.47
C ASN A 244 -3.22 -35.16 -17.53
N GLN A 245 -1.93 -35.12 -17.20
CA GLN A 245 -0.83 -35.58 -18.07
C GLN A 245 -0.87 -37.08 -18.34
N GLN A 246 -1.43 -37.87 -17.43
CA GLN A 246 -1.67 -39.31 -17.58
C GLN A 246 -3.01 -39.61 -18.27
N ASN A 247 -3.67 -38.60 -18.86
CA ASN A 247 -5.04 -38.68 -19.40
C ASN A 247 -6.11 -39.05 -18.37
N ILE A 248 -5.82 -38.87 -17.08
CA ILE A 248 -6.78 -39.09 -16.00
C ILE A 248 -7.45 -37.75 -15.65
N LYS A 249 -8.77 -37.66 -15.84
CA LYS A 249 -9.52 -36.43 -15.50
C LYS A 249 -9.81 -36.35 -14.02
N TYR A 250 -9.42 -35.24 -13.40
CA TYR A 250 -9.79 -34.91 -12.01
C TYR A 250 -11.19 -34.29 -11.91
N PHE A 251 -11.95 -34.68 -10.88
CA PHE A 251 -13.23 -34.09 -10.52
C PHE A 251 -13.31 -33.80 -9.01
N ASN A 252 -13.75 -32.60 -8.66
CA ASN A 252 -14.01 -32.21 -7.27
C ASN A 252 -15.45 -32.58 -6.87
N ILE A 253 -15.60 -33.47 -5.89
CA ILE A 253 -16.90 -33.97 -5.43
C ILE A 253 -17.81 -32.87 -4.86
N GLU A 254 -17.26 -31.80 -4.27
CA GLU A 254 -18.08 -30.69 -3.75
C GLU A 254 -18.85 -29.96 -4.85
N HIS A 255 -18.46 -30.13 -6.12
CA HIS A 255 -19.14 -29.54 -7.27
C HIS A 255 -20.19 -30.51 -7.88
N ILE A 256 -20.31 -31.73 -7.35
CA ILE A 256 -21.28 -32.72 -7.78
C ILE A 256 -22.45 -32.68 -6.79
N VAL A 257 -23.53 -32.02 -7.18
CA VAL A 257 -24.84 -32.23 -6.55
C VAL A 257 -25.32 -33.59 -7.04
N PHE A 258 -25.30 -34.60 -6.19
CA PHE A 258 -25.86 -35.91 -6.55
C PHE A 258 -27.38 -35.82 -6.44
N GLU A 259 -28.07 -35.76 -7.58
CA GLU A 259 -29.45 -36.26 -7.64
C GLU A 259 -29.39 -37.80 -7.86
N GLU A 260 -30.34 -38.57 -7.35
CA GLU A 260 -30.35 -40.05 -7.44
C GLU A 260 -30.18 -40.59 -8.89
N ASN A 261 -30.49 -39.78 -9.90
CA ASN A 261 -30.32 -40.11 -11.31
C ASN A 261 -28.90 -39.85 -11.87
N ASP A 262 -28.01 -39.17 -11.16
CA ASP A 262 -26.67 -38.84 -11.64
C ASP A 262 -25.66 -39.98 -11.46
N ILE A 263 -25.88 -40.90 -10.51
CA ILE A 263 -25.09 -42.13 -10.38
C ILE A 263 -25.21 -42.97 -11.66
N LYS A 264 -26.41 -43.06 -12.25
CA LYS A 264 -26.63 -43.72 -13.54
C LYS A 264 -25.92 -43.00 -14.69
N LYS A 265 -25.86 -41.66 -14.70
CA LYS A 265 -25.12 -40.89 -15.72
C LYS A 265 -23.62 -41.04 -15.58
N ILE A 266 -23.08 -41.00 -14.36
CA ILE A 266 -21.64 -41.21 -14.09
C ILE A 266 -21.27 -42.64 -14.51
N LEU A 267 -22.06 -43.65 -14.12
CA LEU A 267 -21.88 -45.02 -14.57
C LEU A 267 -22.02 -45.16 -16.09
N GLN A 268 -22.94 -44.44 -16.75
CA GLN A 268 -23.05 -44.44 -18.22
C GLN A 268 -21.86 -43.76 -18.91
N ILE A 269 -21.27 -42.70 -18.34
CA ILE A 269 -20.05 -42.08 -18.83
C ILE A 269 -18.88 -43.06 -18.71
N ILE A 270 -18.73 -43.71 -17.54
CA ILE A 270 -17.74 -44.76 -17.28
C ILE A 270 -17.92 -45.94 -18.24
N MET A 271 -19.16 -46.36 -18.50
CA MET A 271 -19.46 -47.50 -19.38
C MET A 271 -19.37 -47.18 -20.88
N LYS A 272 -19.57 -45.93 -21.31
CA LYS A 272 -19.42 -45.52 -22.72
C LYS A 272 -17.98 -45.29 -23.15
N SER A 273 -17.07 -45.02 -22.20
CA SER A 273 -15.68 -44.74 -22.49
C SER A 273 -14.80 -45.99 -22.40
N SER A 274 -14.97 -46.92 -23.34
CA SER A 274 -14.19 -48.16 -23.43
C SER A 274 -12.72 -47.97 -23.85
N LYS A 275 -12.17 -46.75 -23.82
CA LYS A 275 -10.80 -46.42 -24.27
C LYS A 275 -10.01 -45.43 -23.38
N GLU A 276 -10.62 -44.83 -22.36
CA GLU A 276 -9.94 -43.88 -21.46
C GLU A 276 -10.08 -44.38 -20.01
N GLU A 277 -8.96 -44.62 -19.31
CA GLU A 277 -8.96 -45.01 -17.90
C GLU A 277 -9.30 -43.79 -17.04
N PHE A 278 -10.55 -43.74 -16.54
CA PHE A 278 -10.96 -42.72 -15.57
C PHE A 278 -10.69 -43.21 -14.15
N VAL A 279 -9.74 -42.59 -13.47
CA VAL A 279 -9.56 -42.76 -12.02
C VAL A 279 -10.20 -41.57 -11.32
N PHE A 280 -11.30 -41.83 -10.60
CA PHE A 280 -11.92 -40.86 -9.71
C PHE A 280 -11.06 -40.73 -8.46
N VAL A 281 -10.22 -39.70 -8.39
CA VAL A 281 -9.39 -39.46 -7.21
C VAL A 281 -10.18 -38.66 -6.19
N LEU A 282 -10.64 -39.36 -5.16
CA LEU A 282 -11.25 -38.81 -3.95
C LEU A 282 -10.14 -38.23 -3.06
N LEU A 283 -9.94 -36.91 -3.13
CA LEU A 283 -9.16 -36.20 -2.10
C LEU A 283 -10.10 -35.88 -0.95
N ILE A 284 -10.29 -36.86 -0.06
CA ILE A 284 -10.92 -36.65 1.26
C ILE A 284 -10.02 -35.69 2.04
N ASN A 285 -10.61 -34.66 2.66
CA ASN A 285 -9.92 -33.66 3.47
C ASN A 285 -9.19 -34.27 4.67
#